data_AF-A0A1B8P4B4-F1
#
_entry.id   AF-A0A1B8P4B4-F1
#
_cell.length_a   1.000
_cell.length_b   1.000
_cell.length_c   1.000
_cell.angle_alpha   90.00
_cell.angle_beta   90.00
_cell.angle_gamma   90.00
#
_symmetry.space_group_name_H-M   'P 1'
#
loop_
_entity.id
_entity.type
_entity.pdbx_description
1 polymer ?
#
loop_
_entity_poly.entity_id
_entity_poly.type
_entity_poly.pdbx_seq_one_letter_code
_entity_poly.pdbx_strand_id
1 'polypeptide(L)'
;MSQSFDEISAQLRRRHRKSARLKWISMGALGLAGLFLVLFFADMLSKGLPAFQQAQIQVEVDYNEDAQRMGRAALDPDVSRLVSRTFERLIPGQMRDNPELLGTTETRWVLADSQVDQYLKGKRHKLSESQQATVDALVEQGRAELKFNSTFFTTGDSKMPEASGILSAAVGTVLTMLVTLAIAFPIGVMTAVYLEEFARTTA
;
A
#
# COMPACT_ATOMS: atom_id res chain seq x y z
N MET A 1 47.43 -55.08 11.46
CA MET A 1 47.04 -54.18 10.35
C MET A 1 47.12 -52.74 10.88
N SER A 2 48.29 -52.11 10.84
CA SER A 2 48.50 -50.73 11.30
C SER A 2 48.11 -49.80 10.16
N GLN A 3 46.94 -49.19 10.22
CA GLN A 3 46.62 -48.09 9.30
C GLN A 3 47.64 -46.97 9.54
N SER A 4 48.32 -46.53 8.47
CA SER A 4 49.31 -45.46 8.55
C SER A 4 48.62 -44.17 8.98
N PHE A 5 49.26 -43.36 9.84
CA PHE A 5 48.76 -42.03 10.23
C PHE A 5 48.39 -41.16 9.01
N ASP A 6 49.02 -41.41 7.86
CA ASP A 6 48.69 -40.76 6.58
C ASP A 6 47.32 -41.14 6.01
N GLU A 7 46.86 -42.39 6.20
CA GLU A 7 45.54 -42.82 5.73
C GLU A 7 44.41 -42.19 6.56
N ILE A 8 44.61 -42.10 7.88
CA ILE A 8 43.67 -41.46 8.82
C ILE A 8 43.58 -39.94 8.55
N SER A 9 44.72 -39.27 8.34
CA SER A 9 44.75 -37.83 8.06
C SER A 9 44.15 -37.49 6.67
N ALA A 10 44.36 -38.34 5.67
CA ALA A 10 43.74 -38.22 4.35
C ALA A 10 42.22 -38.40 4.41
N GLN A 11 41.72 -39.32 5.23
CA GLN A 11 40.29 -39.50 5.49
C GLN A 11 39.67 -38.29 6.21
N LEU A 12 40.35 -37.72 7.23
CA LEU A 12 39.89 -36.48 7.90
C LEU A 12 39.80 -35.30 6.93
N ARG A 13 40.83 -35.05 6.11
CA ARG A 13 40.81 -33.97 5.09
C ARG A 13 39.69 -34.12 4.07
N ARG A 14 39.30 -35.35 3.72
CA ARG A 14 38.19 -35.63 2.79
C ARG A 14 36.82 -35.28 3.43
N ARG A 15 36.67 -35.46 4.74
CA ARG A 15 35.46 -35.10 5.51
C ARG A 15 35.35 -33.60 5.76
N HIS A 16 36.44 -32.93 6.11
CA HIS A 16 36.45 -31.48 6.34
C HIS A 16 36.15 -30.66 5.08
N ARG A 17 36.57 -31.13 3.90
CA ARG A 17 36.22 -30.47 2.62
C ARG A 17 34.72 -30.51 2.31
N LYS A 18 34.01 -31.58 2.69
CA LYS A 18 32.55 -31.66 2.56
C LYS A 18 31.83 -30.75 3.56
N SER A 19 32.32 -30.69 4.80
CA SER A 19 31.80 -29.78 5.84
C SER A 19 32.04 -28.30 5.52
N ALA A 20 33.22 -27.95 5.01
CA ALA A 20 33.53 -26.58 4.59
C ALA A 20 32.67 -26.13 3.40
N ARG A 21 32.48 -26.99 2.39
CA ARG A 21 31.58 -26.69 1.27
C ARG A 21 30.14 -26.49 1.72
N LEU A 22 29.64 -27.34 2.63
CA LEU A 22 28.29 -27.19 3.19
C LEU A 22 28.14 -25.84 3.92
N LYS A 23 29.12 -25.46 4.75
CA LYS A 23 29.11 -24.16 5.45
C LYS A 23 29.09 -22.99 4.48
N TRP A 24 29.91 -23.02 3.42
CA TRP A 24 29.91 -21.98 2.39
C TRP A 24 28.60 -21.93 1.60
N ILE A 25 28.00 -23.09 1.29
CA ILE A 25 26.68 -23.16 0.64
C ILE A 25 25.59 -22.55 1.55
N SER A 26 25.57 -22.91 2.84
CA SER A 26 24.61 -22.35 3.80
C SER A 26 24.80 -20.85 4.02
N MET A 27 26.06 -20.38 4.11
CA MET A 27 26.38 -18.95 4.23
C MET A 27 25.98 -18.18 2.97
N GLY A 28 26.24 -18.76 1.80
CA GLY A 28 25.82 -18.21 0.51
C GLY A 28 24.29 -18.16 0.37
N ALA A 29 23.58 -19.21 0.81
CA ALA A 29 22.12 -19.25 0.81
C ALA A 29 21.52 -18.20 1.76
N LEU A 30 22.10 -18.01 2.95
CA LEU A 30 21.67 -16.97 3.88
C LEU A 30 21.93 -15.56 3.31
N GLY A 31 23.09 -15.35 2.69
CA GLY A 31 23.40 -14.09 2.02
C GLY A 31 22.46 -13.80 0.85
N LEU A 32 22.17 -14.81 0.03
CA LEU A 32 21.22 -14.70 -1.09
C LEU A 32 19.80 -14.40 -0.57
N ALA A 33 19.36 -15.07 0.49
CA ALA A 33 18.06 -14.79 1.12
C ALA A 33 17.99 -13.36 1.67
N GLY A 34 19.05 -12.88 2.34
CA GLY A 34 19.16 -11.49 2.80
C GLY A 34 19.12 -10.50 1.63
N LEU A 35 19.81 -10.80 0.53
CA LEU A 35 19.77 -9.98 -0.68
C LEU A 35 18.34 -9.90 -1.26
N PHE A 36 17.67 -11.05 -1.42
CA PHE A 36 16.27 -11.08 -1.88
C PHE A 36 15.34 -10.28 -0.96
N LEU A 37 15.52 -10.38 0.36
CA LEU A 37 14.75 -9.60 1.32
C LEU A 37 14.93 -8.10 1.09
N VAL A 38 16.18 -7.62 0.96
CA VAL A 38 16.48 -6.20 0.72
C VAL A 38 15.89 -5.73 -0.61
N LEU A 39 16.07 -6.51 -1.69
CA LEU A 39 15.51 -6.17 -3.00
C LEU A 39 13.98 -6.12 -2.97
N PHE A 40 13.35 -7.08 -2.30
CA PHE A 40 11.90 -7.13 -2.16
C PHE A 40 11.36 -5.94 -1.36
N PHE A 41 12.00 -5.60 -0.24
CA PHE A 41 11.65 -4.42 0.54
C PHE A 41 11.83 -3.12 -0.24
N ALA A 42 12.93 -2.99 -0.99
CA ALA A 42 13.18 -1.83 -1.83
C ALA A 42 12.10 -1.68 -2.92
N ASP A 43 11.70 -2.79 -3.55
CA ASP A 43 10.63 -2.81 -4.55
C ASP A 43 9.26 -2.44 -3.94
N MET A 44 8.93 -3.02 -2.79
CA MET A 44 7.70 -2.73 -2.06
C MET A 44 7.62 -1.25 -1.65
N LEU A 45 8.70 -0.68 -1.09
CA LEU A 45 8.76 0.73 -0.70
C LEU A 45 8.64 1.65 -1.91
N SER A 46 9.39 1.38 -2.98
CA SER A 46 9.40 2.22 -4.18
C SER A 46 8.02 2.25 -4.87
N LYS A 47 7.31 1.12 -4.89
CA LYS A 47 5.96 1.03 -5.46
C LYS A 47 4.88 1.56 -4.52
N GLY A 48 5.10 1.48 -3.21
CA GLY A 48 4.17 1.92 -2.17
C GLY A 48 4.21 3.42 -1.86
N LEU A 49 5.38 4.05 -1.90
CA LEU A 49 5.55 5.48 -1.57
C LEU A 49 4.60 6.43 -2.34
N PRO A 50 4.35 6.23 -3.66
CA PRO A 50 3.41 7.08 -4.39
C PRO A 50 1.95 7.01 -3.89
N ALA A 51 1.58 6.04 -3.04
CA ALA A 51 0.25 5.99 -2.43
C ALA A 51 0.02 7.09 -1.39
N PHE A 52 1.09 7.63 -0.80
CA PHE A 52 1.00 8.76 0.14
C PHE A 52 0.75 10.10 -0.55
N GLN A 53 0.78 10.13 -1.88
CA GLN A 53 0.45 11.30 -2.67
C GLN A 53 -0.90 11.06 -3.36
N GLN A 54 -1.71 12.10 -3.50
CA GLN A 54 -2.93 12.07 -4.30
C GLN A 54 -2.97 13.30 -5.21
N ALA A 55 -3.39 13.11 -6.46
CA ALA A 55 -3.70 14.22 -7.34
C ALA A 55 -4.97 14.95 -6.89
N GLN A 56 -4.85 16.25 -6.72
CA GLN A 56 -5.99 17.13 -6.51
C GLN A 56 -6.05 18.16 -7.63
N ILE A 57 -7.28 18.50 -8.00
CA ILE A 57 -7.55 19.55 -8.98
C ILE A 57 -8.49 20.58 -8.37
N GLN A 58 -8.23 21.85 -8.65
CA GLN A 58 -9.03 22.97 -8.21
C GLN A 58 -10.11 23.24 -9.25
N VAL A 59 -11.34 22.95 -8.87
CA VAL A 59 -12.50 23.07 -9.74
C VAL A 59 -13.49 24.07 -9.17
N GLU A 60 -14.18 24.73 -10.06
CA GLU A 60 -15.32 25.56 -9.73
C GLU A 60 -16.56 24.67 -9.75
N VAL A 61 -17.26 24.63 -8.62
CA VAL A 61 -18.43 23.77 -8.40
C VAL A 61 -19.66 24.67 -8.42
N ASP A 62 -20.49 24.53 -9.44
CA ASP A 62 -21.75 25.25 -9.59
C ASP A 62 -22.91 24.41 -9.02
N TYR A 63 -23.47 24.86 -7.90
CA TYR A 63 -24.54 24.16 -7.19
C TYR A 63 -25.91 24.52 -7.76
N ASN A 64 -26.16 24.13 -9.02
CA ASN A 64 -27.44 24.38 -9.72
C ASN A 64 -28.50 23.26 -9.48
N GLU A 65 -29.71 23.43 -10.00
CA GLU A 65 -30.79 22.42 -9.86
C GLU A 65 -30.42 21.06 -10.47
N ASP A 66 -29.64 21.06 -11.55
CA ASP A 66 -29.18 19.83 -12.20
C ASP A 66 -28.16 19.08 -11.34
N ALA A 67 -27.30 19.80 -10.62
CA ALA A 67 -26.35 19.25 -9.66
C ALA A 67 -27.02 18.47 -8.52
N GLN A 68 -28.24 18.84 -8.12
CA GLN A 68 -29.03 18.08 -7.13
C GLN A 68 -29.42 16.69 -7.63
N ARG A 69 -29.64 16.53 -8.93
CA ARG A 69 -29.99 15.23 -9.54
C ARG A 69 -28.76 14.45 -9.93
N MET A 70 -27.78 15.15 -10.50
CA MET A 70 -26.54 14.59 -11.02
C MET A 70 -25.39 15.48 -10.58
N GLY A 71 -24.66 15.08 -9.53
CA GLY A 71 -23.55 15.90 -9.01
C GLY A 71 -22.47 16.24 -10.03
N ARG A 72 -22.33 15.43 -11.09
CA ARG A 72 -21.46 15.72 -12.22
C ARG A 72 -21.83 16.99 -13.00
N ALA A 73 -23.10 17.39 -13.01
CA ALA A 73 -23.58 18.62 -13.64
C ALA A 73 -23.11 19.89 -12.92
N ALA A 74 -22.56 19.75 -11.70
CA ALA A 74 -21.96 20.87 -10.98
C ALA A 74 -20.57 21.28 -11.51
N LEU A 75 -20.02 20.53 -12.47
CA LEU A 75 -18.67 20.71 -12.97
C LEU A 75 -18.69 20.97 -14.46
N ASP A 76 -17.71 21.75 -14.94
CA ASP A 76 -17.45 21.91 -16.37
C ASP A 76 -17.28 20.52 -17.05
N PRO A 77 -17.94 20.25 -18.20
CA PRO A 77 -17.82 18.98 -18.91
C PRO A 77 -16.39 18.49 -19.15
N ASP A 78 -15.45 19.41 -19.43
CA ASP A 78 -14.05 19.09 -19.73
C ASP A 78 -13.30 18.65 -18.47
N VAL A 79 -13.60 19.28 -17.33
CA VAL A 79 -12.96 19.00 -16.04
C VAL A 79 -13.66 17.87 -15.29
N SER A 80 -14.96 17.66 -15.51
CA SER A 80 -15.76 16.60 -14.86
C SER A 80 -15.16 15.21 -15.07
N ARG A 81 -14.55 14.97 -16.24
CA ARG A 81 -13.88 13.68 -16.56
C ARG A 81 -12.57 13.47 -15.81
N LEU A 82 -12.00 14.54 -15.26
CA LEU A 82 -10.72 14.57 -14.57
C LEU A 82 -10.91 14.54 -13.04
N VAL A 83 -12.13 14.79 -12.54
CA VAL A 83 -12.49 14.73 -11.13
C VAL A 83 -12.89 13.31 -10.73
N SER A 84 -12.60 12.93 -9.48
CA SER A 84 -13.04 11.65 -8.94
C SER A 84 -14.56 11.55 -8.87
N ARG A 85 -15.10 10.42 -9.33
CA ARG A 85 -16.51 10.07 -9.16
C ARG A 85 -16.94 10.00 -7.69
N THR A 86 -15.99 9.84 -6.76
CA THR A 86 -16.28 9.90 -5.32
C THR A 86 -16.84 11.27 -4.96
N PHE A 87 -16.21 12.34 -5.44
CA PHE A 87 -16.61 13.70 -5.16
C PHE A 87 -17.98 14.01 -5.78
N GLU A 88 -18.17 13.68 -7.06
CA GLU A 88 -19.45 13.89 -7.77
C GLU A 88 -20.64 13.25 -7.04
N ARG A 89 -20.44 12.07 -6.43
CA ARG A 89 -21.50 11.36 -5.70
C ARG A 89 -21.88 12.00 -4.37
N LEU A 90 -21.00 12.83 -3.79
CA LEU A 90 -21.26 13.51 -2.53
C LEU A 90 -22.09 14.79 -2.72
N ILE A 91 -22.03 15.41 -3.90
CA ILE A 91 -22.67 16.71 -4.17
C ILE A 91 -24.19 16.68 -3.93
N PRO A 92 -24.98 15.73 -4.48
CA PRO A 92 -26.42 15.69 -4.22
C PRO A 92 -26.76 15.55 -2.72
N GLY A 93 -25.97 14.77 -1.98
CA GLY A 93 -26.13 14.64 -0.53
C GLY A 93 -25.88 15.95 0.19
N GLN A 94 -24.77 16.63 -0.14
CA GLN A 94 -24.41 17.92 0.45
C GLN A 94 -25.46 19.00 0.20
N MET A 95 -26.04 19.05 -1.00
CA MET A 95 -27.10 20.00 -1.35
C MET A 95 -28.43 19.68 -0.64
N ARG A 96 -28.71 18.40 -0.36
CA ARG A 96 -29.89 17.99 0.41
C ARG A 96 -29.76 18.38 1.89
N ASP A 97 -28.55 18.23 2.44
CA ASP A 97 -28.27 18.56 3.83
C ASP A 97 -28.12 20.08 4.05
N ASN A 98 -27.69 20.83 3.02
CA ASN A 98 -27.52 22.28 3.06
C ASN A 98 -28.22 22.94 1.84
N PRO A 99 -29.52 23.26 1.95
CA PRO A 99 -30.28 23.90 0.88
C PRO A 99 -29.75 25.28 0.46
N GLU A 100 -28.96 25.92 1.32
CA GLU A 100 -28.33 27.24 1.13
C GLU A 100 -27.30 27.25 -0.02
N LEU A 101 -26.78 26.08 -0.38
CA LEU A 101 -25.81 25.95 -1.46
C LEU A 101 -26.43 26.17 -2.85
N LEU A 102 -27.75 26.06 -2.99
CA LEU A 102 -28.41 26.17 -4.29
C LEU A 102 -28.18 27.56 -4.92
N GLY A 103 -27.66 27.58 -6.15
CA GLY A 103 -27.34 28.79 -6.89
C GLY A 103 -26.02 29.45 -6.50
N THR A 104 -25.20 28.79 -5.68
CA THR A 104 -23.85 29.25 -5.32
C THR A 104 -22.79 28.57 -6.16
N THR A 105 -21.65 29.25 -6.30
CA THR A 105 -20.50 28.71 -7.00
C THR A 105 -19.27 28.79 -6.09
N GLU A 106 -18.64 27.65 -5.83
CA GLU A 106 -17.48 27.58 -4.95
C GLU A 106 -16.28 26.97 -5.66
N THR A 107 -15.12 27.61 -5.54
CA THR A 107 -13.86 27.01 -5.98
C THR A 107 -13.27 26.15 -4.88
N ARG A 108 -13.06 24.85 -5.14
CA ARG A 108 -12.53 23.91 -4.15
C ARG A 108 -11.50 22.96 -4.75
N TRP A 109 -10.55 22.56 -3.92
CA TRP A 109 -9.64 21.46 -4.21
C TRP A 109 -10.35 20.13 -4.01
N VAL A 110 -10.44 19.35 -5.08
CA VAL A 110 -11.12 18.07 -5.10
C VAL A 110 -10.19 16.96 -5.57
N LEU A 111 -10.51 15.73 -5.20
CA LEU A 111 -9.76 14.55 -5.60
C LEU A 111 -9.88 14.36 -7.12
N ALA A 112 -8.75 14.18 -7.80
CA ALA A 112 -8.73 13.87 -9.22
C ALA A 112 -9.05 12.38 -9.47
N ASP A 113 -9.47 12.05 -10.69
CA ASP A 113 -9.66 10.66 -11.11
C ASP A 113 -8.33 9.89 -11.07
N SER A 114 -8.43 8.58 -10.80
CA SER A 114 -7.28 7.66 -10.78
C SER A 114 -6.36 7.78 -12.01
N GLN A 115 -6.90 8.10 -13.18
CA GLN A 115 -6.11 8.23 -14.40
C GLN A 115 -5.27 9.51 -14.43
N VAL A 116 -5.77 10.59 -13.84
CA VAL A 116 -5.05 11.85 -13.66
C VAL A 116 -3.97 11.69 -12.60
N ASP A 117 -4.29 11.01 -11.50
CA ASP A 117 -3.32 10.68 -10.44
C ASP A 117 -2.13 9.89 -10.99
N GLN A 118 -2.41 8.84 -11.78
CA GLN A 118 -1.36 8.04 -12.40
C GLN A 118 -0.54 8.82 -13.42
N TYR A 119 -1.17 9.73 -14.17
CA TYR A 119 -0.49 10.60 -15.14
C TYR A 119 0.48 11.56 -14.44
N LEU A 120 0.03 12.28 -13.42
CA LEU A 120 0.88 13.21 -12.65
C LEU A 120 2.03 12.49 -11.92
N LYS A 121 1.85 11.22 -11.57
CA LYS A 121 2.90 10.37 -10.99
C LYS A 121 3.85 9.76 -12.04
N GLY A 122 3.69 10.09 -13.31
CA GLY A 122 4.51 9.54 -14.41
C GLY A 122 4.30 8.04 -14.65
N LYS A 123 3.16 7.49 -14.22
CA LYS A 123 2.80 6.08 -14.37
C LYS A 123 1.89 5.87 -15.57
N ARG A 124 1.73 4.61 -15.98
CA ARG A 124 0.85 4.23 -17.11
C ARG A 124 -0.59 4.67 -16.85
N HIS A 125 -1.16 5.42 -17.78
CA HIS A 125 -2.53 5.98 -17.74
C HIS A 125 -3.30 5.66 -19.04
N LYS A 126 -4.59 5.99 -19.06
CA LYS A 126 -5.52 5.81 -20.19
C LYS A 126 -6.14 7.13 -20.69
N LEU A 127 -5.59 8.26 -20.26
CA LEU A 127 -6.07 9.58 -20.68
C LEU A 127 -5.83 9.81 -22.18
N SER A 128 -6.81 10.39 -22.89
CA SER A 128 -6.62 10.86 -24.26
C SER A 128 -5.63 12.03 -24.33
N GLU A 129 -5.09 12.32 -25.51
CA GLU A 129 -4.19 13.48 -25.71
C GLU A 129 -4.85 14.80 -25.33
N SER A 130 -6.14 14.97 -25.63
CA SER A 130 -6.91 16.15 -25.22
C SER A 130 -6.99 16.29 -23.70
N GLN A 131 -7.22 15.20 -22.98
CA GLN A 131 -7.30 15.21 -21.52
C GLN A 131 -5.93 15.50 -20.89
N GLN A 132 -4.85 14.98 -21.48
CA GLN A 132 -3.49 15.28 -21.04
C GLN A 132 -3.20 16.78 -21.17
N ALA A 133 -3.52 17.38 -22.33
CA ALA A 133 -3.35 18.82 -22.53
C ALA A 133 -4.16 19.66 -21.52
N THR A 134 -5.38 19.24 -21.18
CA THR A 134 -6.17 19.91 -20.12
C THR A 134 -5.51 19.77 -18.75
N VAL A 135 -5.01 18.58 -18.40
CA VAL A 135 -4.30 18.36 -17.13
C VAL A 135 -3.03 19.20 -17.07
N ASP A 136 -2.22 19.23 -18.14
CA ASP A 136 -0.99 20.01 -18.21
C ASP A 136 -1.28 21.51 -18.07
N ALA A 137 -2.32 22.02 -18.73
CA ALA A 137 -2.77 23.40 -18.57
C ALA A 137 -3.20 23.70 -17.13
N LEU A 138 -3.89 22.78 -16.46
CA LEU A 138 -4.27 22.93 -15.04
C LEU A 138 -3.04 22.91 -14.12
N VAL A 139 -2.03 22.10 -14.42
CA VAL A 139 -0.78 22.07 -13.65
C VAL A 139 -0.02 23.39 -13.82
N GLU A 140 0.08 23.90 -15.05
CA GLU A 140 0.75 25.18 -15.35
C GLU A 140 0.05 26.36 -14.65
N GLN A 141 -1.28 26.31 -14.54
CA GLN A 141 -2.08 27.29 -13.81
C GLN A 141 -1.99 27.15 -12.27
N GLY A 142 -1.30 26.13 -11.75
CA GLY A 142 -1.27 25.83 -10.32
C GLY A 142 -2.60 25.32 -9.77
N ARG A 143 -3.48 24.82 -10.64
CA ARG A 143 -4.81 24.27 -10.33
C ARG A 143 -4.82 22.74 -10.28
N ALA A 144 -3.71 22.07 -10.53
CA ALA A 144 -3.55 20.62 -10.39
C ALA A 144 -2.21 20.31 -9.73
N GLU A 145 -2.23 19.56 -8.62
CA GLU A 145 -1.01 19.21 -7.88
C GLU A 145 -1.12 17.88 -7.12
N LEU A 146 0.04 17.27 -6.83
CA LEU A 146 0.14 16.11 -5.96
C LEU A 146 0.26 16.57 -4.51
N LYS A 147 -0.76 16.29 -3.69
CA LYS A 147 -0.74 16.57 -2.25
C LYS A 147 -0.53 15.32 -1.42
N PHE A 148 -0.04 15.50 -0.21
CA PHE A 148 0.03 14.43 0.78
C PHE A 148 -1.39 13.95 1.14
N ASN A 149 -1.61 12.64 1.04
CA ASN A 149 -2.90 12.00 1.27
C ASN A 149 -3.05 11.53 2.72
N SER A 150 -3.42 12.44 3.63
CA SER A 150 -3.73 12.06 5.02
C SER A 150 -4.96 11.15 5.11
N THR A 151 -5.92 11.31 4.19
CA THR A 151 -7.15 10.51 4.10
C THR A 151 -6.86 9.02 3.91
N PHE A 152 -5.73 8.67 3.26
CA PHE A 152 -5.26 7.29 3.10
C PHE A 152 -5.19 6.49 4.41
N PHE A 153 -4.83 7.15 5.52
CA PHE A 153 -4.70 6.49 6.83
C PHE A 153 -6.00 6.44 7.63
N THR A 154 -6.94 7.34 7.35
CA THR A 154 -8.20 7.46 8.12
C THR A 154 -9.38 6.76 7.45
N THR A 155 -9.28 6.45 6.16
CA THR A 155 -10.36 5.85 5.37
C THR A 155 -10.13 4.35 5.15
N GLY A 156 -11.23 3.60 5.00
CA GLY A 156 -11.22 2.17 4.68
C GLY A 156 -11.03 1.90 3.18
N ASP A 157 -11.35 0.68 2.75
CA ASP A 157 -11.30 0.30 1.34
C ASP A 157 -12.43 0.96 0.54
N SER A 158 -12.15 1.24 -0.73
CA SER A 158 -13.12 1.83 -1.65
C SER A 158 -13.06 1.12 -3.01
N LYS A 159 -14.18 1.15 -3.73
CA LYS A 159 -14.23 0.67 -5.14
C LYS A 159 -13.45 1.58 -6.10
N MET A 160 -13.01 2.74 -5.64
CA MET A 160 -12.27 3.74 -6.41
C MET A 160 -10.84 3.83 -5.86
N PRO A 161 -9.81 3.53 -6.66
CA PRO A 161 -8.43 3.51 -6.21
C PRO A 161 -7.96 4.83 -5.58
N GLU A 162 -8.42 5.97 -6.09
CA GLU A 162 -8.04 7.30 -5.62
C GLU A 162 -8.55 7.62 -4.21
N ALA A 163 -9.63 6.95 -3.77
CA ALA A 163 -10.26 7.14 -2.46
C ALA A 163 -10.04 5.95 -1.52
N SER A 164 -9.21 4.98 -1.90
CA SER A 164 -8.92 3.79 -1.09
C SER A 164 -7.91 4.12 0.01
N GLY A 165 -8.17 3.67 1.23
CA GLY A 165 -7.25 3.78 2.36
C GLY A 165 -6.75 2.42 2.88
N ILE A 166 -5.77 2.48 3.79
CA ILE A 166 -5.10 1.30 4.37
C ILE A 166 -5.73 0.84 5.70
N LEU A 167 -6.62 1.65 6.29
CA LEU A 167 -7.09 1.43 7.67
C LEU A 167 -7.73 0.06 7.87
N SER A 168 -8.56 -0.39 6.92
CA SER A 168 -9.21 -1.72 6.99
C SER A 168 -8.19 -2.86 7.01
N ALA A 169 -7.17 -2.80 6.15
CA ALA A 169 -6.09 -3.79 6.10
C ALA A 169 -5.20 -3.75 7.36
N ALA A 170 -4.91 -2.56 7.87
CA ALA A 170 -4.13 -2.37 9.10
C ALA A 170 -4.85 -2.96 10.31
N VAL A 171 -6.13 -2.63 10.51
CA VAL A 171 -6.94 -3.16 11.62
C VAL A 171 -7.08 -4.68 11.52
N GLY A 172 -7.32 -5.22 10.33
CA GLY A 172 -7.40 -6.67 10.12
C GLY A 172 -6.09 -7.41 10.44
N THR A 173 -4.95 -6.84 10.06
CA THR A 173 -3.62 -7.40 10.37
C THR A 173 -3.36 -7.39 11.88
N VAL A 174 -3.63 -6.27 12.55
CA VAL A 174 -3.47 -6.14 14.01
C VAL A 174 -4.36 -7.14 14.73
N LEU A 175 -5.64 -7.26 14.34
CA LEU A 175 -6.57 -8.20 14.96
C LEU A 175 -6.09 -9.65 14.79
N THR A 176 -5.59 -10.01 13.61
CA THR A 176 -5.06 -11.35 13.35
C THR A 176 -3.84 -11.65 14.21
N MET A 177 -2.91 -10.69 14.34
CA MET A 177 -1.75 -10.82 15.23
C MET A 177 -2.17 -10.97 16.70
N LEU A 178 -3.16 -10.19 17.15
CA LEU A 178 -3.65 -10.27 18.54
C LEU A 178 -4.32 -11.61 18.82
N VAL A 179 -5.18 -12.10 17.92
CA VAL A 179 -5.85 -13.40 18.08
C VAL A 179 -4.84 -14.54 18.06
N THR A 180 -3.88 -14.52 17.13
CA THR A 180 -2.83 -15.55 17.07
C THR A 180 -1.96 -15.52 18.32
N LEU A 181 -1.56 -14.34 18.81
CA LEU A 181 -0.81 -14.20 20.06
C LEU A 181 -1.61 -14.71 21.26
N ALA A 182 -2.89 -14.35 21.36
CA ALA A 182 -3.77 -14.74 22.46
C ALA A 182 -3.96 -16.25 22.58
N ILE A 183 -3.85 -17.00 21.47
CA ILE A 183 -3.96 -18.47 21.46
C ILE A 183 -2.59 -19.13 21.57
N ALA A 184 -1.59 -18.67 20.80
CA ALA A 184 -0.27 -19.26 20.75
C ALA A 184 0.50 -19.08 22.07
N PHE A 185 0.33 -17.93 22.74
CA PHE A 185 1.04 -17.64 23.98
C PHE A 185 0.63 -18.59 25.11
N PRO A 186 -0.68 -18.77 25.46
CA PRO A 186 -1.08 -19.74 26.48
C PRO A 186 -0.66 -21.17 26.14
N ILE A 187 -0.84 -21.60 24.89
CA ILE A 187 -0.45 -22.97 24.47
C ILE A 187 1.06 -23.16 24.63
N GLY A 188 1.86 -22.17 24.22
CA GLY A 188 3.31 -22.20 24.38
C GLY A 188 3.74 -22.28 25.84
N VAL A 189 3.14 -21.47 26.71
CA VAL A 189 3.41 -21.49 28.16
C VAL A 189 3.01 -22.83 28.78
N MET A 190 1.81 -23.34 28.48
CA MET A 190 1.37 -24.65 28.98
C MET A 190 2.29 -25.79 28.52
N THR A 191 2.76 -25.74 27.28
CA THR A 191 3.70 -26.74 26.74
C THR A 191 5.05 -26.68 27.46
N ALA A 192 5.56 -25.47 27.72
CA ALA A 192 6.82 -25.28 28.43
C ALA A 192 6.75 -25.82 29.87
N VAL A 193 5.67 -25.49 30.60
CA VAL A 193 5.44 -25.99 31.97
C VAL A 193 5.29 -27.51 31.97
N TYR A 194 4.54 -28.08 31.01
CA TYR A 194 4.41 -29.52 30.87
C TYR A 194 5.79 -30.19 30.65
N LEU A 195 6.60 -29.69 29.72
CA LEU A 195 7.93 -30.25 29.48
C LEU A 195 8.86 -30.10 30.70
N GLU A 196 8.77 -29.01 31.46
CA GLU A 196 9.56 -28.82 32.68
C GLU A 196 9.24 -29.89 33.74
N GLU A 197 7.96 -30.18 33.95
CA GLU A 197 7.51 -31.17 34.94
C GLU A 197 7.96 -32.60 34.55
N PHE A 198 7.79 -32.98 33.28
CA PHE A 198 8.14 -34.32 32.81
C PHE A 198 9.65 -34.52 32.60
N ALA A 199 10.41 -33.48 32.25
CA ALA A 199 11.87 -33.58 32.12
C ALA A 199 12.55 -33.89 33.45
N ARG A 200 12.01 -33.43 34.58
CA ARG A 200 12.52 -33.76 35.92
C ARG A 200 12.33 -35.22 36.31
N THR A 201 11.44 -35.95 35.65
CA THR A 201 11.09 -37.33 36.03
C THR A 201 12.05 -38.39 35.43
N THR A 202 12.96 -37.99 34.51
CA THR A 202 13.88 -38.91 33.81
C THR A 202 15.35 -38.76 34.22
N ALA A 203 15.65 -38.00 35.27
CA ALA A 203 17.01 -37.78 35.78
C ALA A 203 17.24 -38.45 37.14
#